data_AF-A0A2A6CQR9-F1
#
_entry.id   AF-A0A2A6CQR9-F1
#
_cell.length_a   1.000
_cell.length_b   1.000
_cell.length_c   1.000
_cell.angle_alpha   90.00
_cell.angle_beta   90.00
_cell.angle_gamma   90.00
#
_symmetry.space_group_name_H-M   'P 1'
#
loop_
_entity.id
_entity.type
_entity.pdbx_description
1 polymer ?
#
loop_
_entity_poly.entity_id
_entity_poly.type
_entity_poly.pdbx_seq_one_letter_code
_entity_poly.pdbx_strand_id
1 'polypeptide(L)'
;LLLYLIKRFSRKEIGSYKNLLTCFAIYDVFLCTIHGIFNPALKIVFVNPVFEGVLYSNSIPTVLQNRHISGAFYACFTLPFALMNLHFLYRYWTIKDSDRLVWFSKPRYFFASSVGHNIVPVAVEILRAEFLRVYEDDVVDGWLVLDHWRDGRLNVWAFVDLLVAFGKMGPSFCVATTLATLTYRRISNGKTLSLYTRASQMRILVAVCAQLIAQPSQIKYESNKAQ
;
A
#
# COMPACT_ATOMS: atom_id res chain seq x y z
N LEU A 1 10.17 1.48 16.39
CA LEU A 1 10.89 2.74 16.74
C LEU A 1 10.03 3.99 16.57
N LEU A 2 9.44 4.25 15.40
CA LEU A 2 8.67 5.49 15.13
C LEU A 2 7.55 5.76 16.14
N LEU A 3 6.75 4.74 16.50
CA LEU A 3 5.71 4.84 17.53
C LEU A 3 6.25 5.30 18.89
N TYR A 4 7.43 4.78 19.29
CA TYR A 4 8.09 5.18 20.52
C TYR A 4 8.52 6.65 20.47
N LEU A 5 9.09 7.08 19.34
CA LEU A 5 9.51 8.48 19.15
C LEU A 5 8.32 9.44 19.20
N ILE A 6 7.19 9.08 18.57
CA ILE A 6 5.97 9.87 18.63
C ILE A 6 5.45 9.95 20.07
N LYS A 7 5.37 8.83 20.78
CA LYS A 7 4.86 8.79 22.15
C LYS A 7 5.73 9.58 23.14
N ARG A 8 7.06 9.50 23.01
CA ARG A 8 8.01 10.05 23.98
C ARG A 8 8.48 11.47 23.66
N PHE A 9 8.68 11.80 22.40
CA PHE A 9 9.36 13.04 21.98
C PHE A 9 8.46 14.00 21.16
N SER A 10 7.19 13.65 20.91
CA SER A 10 6.28 14.58 20.24
C SER A 10 5.97 15.79 21.12
N ARG A 11 6.33 16.99 20.64
CA ARG A 11 5.96 18.26 21.28
C ARG A 11 4.46 18.52 21.15
N LYS A 12 3.88 19.30 22.06
CA LYS A 12 2.46 19.73 22.01
C LYS A 12 2.14 20.48 20.71
N GLU A 13 3.11 21.21 20.16
CA GLU A 13 3.02 21.98 18.91
C GLU A 13 2.73 21.13 17.66
N ILE A 14 3.03 19.83 17.69
CA ILE A 14 2.74 18.91 16.57
C ILE A 14 1.23 18.65 16.45
N GLY A 15 0.45 18.91 17.51
CA GLY A 15 -1.01 18.92 17.46
C GLY A 15 -1.61 17.59 16.97
N SER A 16 -2.53 17.68 16.02
CA SER A 16 -3.23 16.53 15.41
C SER A 16 -2.34 15.70 14.47
N TYR A 17 -1.20 16.25 14.00
CA TYR A 17 -0.32 15.57 13.08
C TYR A 17 0.27 14.28 13.66
N LYS A 18 0.47 14.25 14.98
CA LYS A 18 0.97 13.06 15.69
C LYS A 18 0.04 11.86 15.52
N ASN A 19 -1.27 12.10 15.42
CA ASN A 19 -2.26 11.03 15.24
C ASN A 19 -2.11 10.42 13.84
N LEU A 20 -1.95 11.27 12.82
CA LEU A 20 -1.71 10.82 11.45
C LEU A 20 -0.42 9.99 11.36
N LEU A 21 0.69 10.50 11.92
CA LEU A 21 1.96 9.76 11.98
C LEU A 21 1.85 8.44 12.75
N THR A 22 1.02 8.41 13.80
CA THR A 22 0.74 7.18 14.56
C THR A 22 -0.02 6.18 13.70
N CYS A 23 -1.04 6.62 12.96
CA CYS A 23 -1.77 5.78 12.01
C CYS A 23 -0.83 5.17 10.96
N PHE A 24 0.06 5.97 10.37
CA PHE A 24 1.09 5.46 9.45
C PHE A 24 1.96 4.39 10.08
N ALA A 25 2.53 4.68 11.25
CA ALA A 25 3.43 3.76 11.91
C ALA A 25 2.74 2.46 12.37
N ILE A 26 1.49 2.54 12.82
CA ILE A 26 0.67 1.35 13.13
C ILE A 26 0.42 0.56 11.86
N TYR A 27 0.07 1.24 10.76
CA TYR A 27 -0.22 0.59 9.50
C TYR A 27 1.00 -0.11 8.90
N ASP A 28 2.17 0.53 8.96
CA ASP A 28 3.44 -0.07 8.54
C ASP A 28 3.76 -1.31 9.39
N VAL A 29 3.60 -1.24 10.70
CA VAL A 29 3.78 -2.40 11.60
C VAL A 29 2.79 -3.51 11.26
N PHE A 30 1.53 -3.17 11.01
CA PHE A 30 0.49 -4.11 10.62
C PHE A 30 0.85 -4.81 9.29
N LEU A 31 1.20 -4.05 8.25
CA LEU A 31 1.62 -4.61 6.97
C LEU A 31 2.88 -5.45 7.10
N CYS A 32 3.89 -5.01 7.86
CA CYS A 32 5.09 -5.79 8.10
C CYS A 32 4.80 -7.07 8.87
N THR A 33 3.88 -7.04 9.84
CA THR A 33 3.49 -8.21 10.63
C THR A 33 2.77 -9.22 9.75
N ILE A 34 1.77 -8.76 9.00
CA ILE A 34 1.07 -9.58 8.01
C ILE A 34 2.08 -10.14 7.01
N HIS A 35 2.93 -9.30 6.44
CA HIS A 35 3.94 -9.74 5.49
C HIS A 35 4.87 -10.76 6.13
N GLY A 36 5.34 -10.59 7.37
CA GLY A 36 6.18 -11.57 8.06
C GLY A 36 5.47 -12.89 8.38
N ILE A 37 4.17 -12.85 8.69
CA ILE A 37 3.34 -14.05 8.89
C ILE A 37 3.19 -14.81 7.56
N PHE A 38 2.95 -14.08 6.48
CA PHE A 38 2.69 -14.68 5.18
C PHE A 38 3.98 -15.01 4.42
N ASN A 39 5.08 -14.27 4.54
CA ASN A 39 6.31 -14.43 3.73
C ASN A 39 6.87 -15.87 3.68
N PRO A 40 7.06 -16.60 4.81
CA PRO A 40 7.53 -17.99 4.74
C PRO A 40 6.51 -18.95 4.09
N ALA A 41 5.27 -18.52 3.96
CA ALA A 41 4.14 -19.33 3.54
C ALA A 41 3.46 -18.82 2.24
N LEU A 42 3.94 -17.70 1.71
CA LEU A 42 3.40 -17.01 0.54
C LEU A 42 4.35 -17.31 -0.62
N LYS A 43 4.13 -18.45 -1.25
CA LYS A 43 4.84 -18.81 -2.48
C LYS A 43 4.21 -18.03 -3.64
N ILE A 44 4.82 -16.91 -4.01
CA ILE A 44 4.43 -16.15 -5.20
C ILE A 44 4.96 -16.88 -6.43
N VAL A 45 4.08 -17.22 -7.38
CA VAL A 45 4.46 -17.91 -8.61
C VAL A 45 4.26 -16.96 -9.77
N PHE A 46 5.34 -16.44 -10.33
CA PHE A 46 5.24 -15.58 -11.51
C PHE A 46 5.07 -16.44 -12.76
N VAL A 47 3.83 -16.62 -13.21
CA VAL A 47 3.53 -17.30 -14.48
C VAL A 47 3.49 -16.26 -15.59
N ASN A 48 4.65 -16.03 -16.23
CA ASN A 48 4.80 -15.06 -17.31
C ASN A 48 3.74 -15.30 -18.43
N PRO A 49 2.97 -14.29 -18.90
CA PRO A 49 3.08 -12.84 -18.68
C PRO A 49 2.21 -12.27 -17.55
N VAL A 50 1.56 -13.11 -16.74
CA VAL A 50 0.55 -12.71 -15.76
C VAL A 50 1.17 -12.61 -14.37
N PHE A 51 0.92 -11.48 -13.69
CA PHE A 51 1.22 -11.34 -12.26
C PHE A 51 0.21 -12.20 -11.48
N GLU A 52 0.61 -13.40 -11.07
CA GLU A 52 -0.23 -14.32 -10.32
C GLU A 52 0.31 -14.54 -8.90
N GLY A 53 -0.41 -14.03 -7.90
CA GLY A 53 -0.06 -14.20 -6.50
C GLY A 53 -0.95 -15.24 -5.84
N VAL A 54 -0.45 -16.45 -5.64
CA VAL A 54 -1.18 -17.50 -4.92
C VAL A 54 -0.85 -17.42 -3.43
N LEU A 55 -1.87 -17.24 -2.60
CA LEU A 55 -1.76 -17.47 -1.16
C LEU A 55 -1.97 -18.96 -0.89
N TYR A 56 -0.90 -19.75 -1.00
CA TYR A 56 -0.96 -21.15 -0.62
C TYR A 56 0.32 -21.65 0.05
N SER A 57 0.13 -22.33 1.18
CA SER A 57 1.12 -23.19 1.80
C SER A 57 0.43 -24.17 2.74
N ASN A 58 0.89 -25.43 2.72
CA ASN A 58 0.49 -26.49 3.66
C ASN A 58 0.80 -26.12 5.12
N SER A 59 1.67 -25.13 5.35
CA SER A 59 2.00 -24.61 6.68
C SER A 59 0.98 -23.60 7.22
N ILE A 60 0.04 -23.12 6.40
CA ILE A 60 -1.00 -22.17 6.80
C ILE A 60 -2.27 -22.94 7.19
N PRO A 61 -2.89 -22.63 8.34
CA PRO A 61 -4.22 -23.15 8.68
C PRO A 61 -5.23 -22.92 7.56
N THR A 62 -6.02 -23.93 7.21
CA THR A 62 -7.06 -23.87 6.16
C THR A 62 -8.03 -22.69 6.34
N VAL A 63 -8.29 -22.27 7.58
CA VAL A 63 -9.11 -21.08 7.88
C VAL A 63 -8.55 -19.77 7.32
N LEU A 64 -7.23 -19.66 7.16
CA LEU A 64 -6.57 -18.48 6.58
C LEU A 64 -6.47 -18.56 5.05
N GLN A 65 -6.66 -19.74 4.45
CA GLN A 65 -6.70 -19.95 2.99
C GLN A 65 -8.03 -19.50 2.37
N ASN A 66 -8.76 -18.61 3.03
CA ASN A 66 -10.05 -18.10 2.56
C ASN A 66 -9.85 -16.97 1.52
N ARG A 67 -10.60 -17.02 0.43
CA ARG A 67 -10.63 -15.96 -0.60
C ARG A 67 -10.84 -14.56 -0.05
N HIS A 68 -11.68 -14.42 0.97
CA HIS A 68 -12.02 -13.14 1.56
C HIS A 68 -10.84 -12.56 2.35
N ILE A 69 -10.06 -13.44 3.00
CA ILE A 69 -8.84 -13.04 3.71
C ILE A 69 -7.77 -12.61 2.71
N SER A 70 -7.61 -13.37 1.62
CA SER A 70 -6.66 -13.03 0.54
C SER A 70 -7.03 -11.70 -0.12
N GLY A 71 -8.30 -11.51 -0.48
CA GLY A 71 -8.79 -10.25 -1.04
C GLY A 71 -8.63 -9.07 -0.07
N ALA A 72 -8.94 -9.27 1.23
CA ALA A 72 -8.71 -8.25 2.25
C ALA A 72 -7.22 -7.90 2.41
N PHE A 73 -6.33 -8.89 2.33
CA PHE A 73 -4.89 -8.70 2.33
C PHE A 73 -4.42 -7.85 1.13
N TYR A 74 -4.87 -8.18 -0.08
CA TYR A 74 -4.54 -7.36 -1.26
C TYR A 74 -5.12 -5.95 -1.18
N ALA A 75 -6.35 -5.80 -0.69
CA ALA A 75 -6.95 -4.50 -0.45
C ALA A 75 -6.13 -3.66 0.54
N CYS A 76 -5.50 -4.28 1.54
CA CYS A 76 -4.59 -3.59 2.45
C CYS A 76 -3.43 -2.90 1.73
N PHE A 77 -2.91 -3.44 0.63
CA PHE A 77 -1.84 -2.74 -0.13
C PHE A 77 -2.29 -1.44 -0.82
N THR A 78 -3.60 -1.19 -0.92
CA THR A 78 -4.11 0.10 -1.44
C THR A 78 -4.13 1.21 -0.38
N LEU A 79 -4.19 0.85 0.91
CA LEU A 79 -4.27 1.82 2.01
C LEU A 79 -3.03 2.71 2.15
N PRO A 80 -1.77 2.26 1.93
CA PRO A 80 -0.60 3.13 1.94
C PRO A 80 -0.71 4.29 0.95
N PHE A 81 -1.30 4.07 -0.22
CA PHE A 81 -1.52 5.13 -1.21
C PHE A 81 -2.54 6.17 -0.72
N ALA A 82 -3.63 5.71 -0.10
CA ALA A 82 -4.63 6.61 0.49
C ALA A 82 -4.03 7.40 1.65
N LEU A 83 -3.31 6.73 2.56
CA LEU A 83 -2.62 7.37 3.67
C LEU A 83 -1.59 8.39 3.17
N MET A 84 -0.76 8.04 2.18
CA MET A 84 0.22 8.94 1.57
C MET A 84 -0.44 10.22 1.02
N ASN A 85 -1.58 10.09 0.33
CA ASN A 85 -2.35 11.24 -0.13
C ASN A 85 -2.85 12.11 1.04
N LEU A 86 -3.39 11.49 2.09
CA LEU A 86 -3.80 12.20 3.30
C LEU A 86 -2.64 12.95 3.96
N HIS A 87 -1.44 12.38 3.95
CA HIS A 87 -0.23 13.03 4.49
C HIS A 87 0.20 14.26 3.71
N PHE A 88 0.25 14.15 2.39
CA PHE A 88 0.59 15.30 1.55
C PHE A 88 -0.50 16.38 1.62
N LEU A 89 -1.77 15.96 1.67
CA LEU A 89 -2.90 16.87 1.81
C LEU A 89 -2.86 17.62 3.14
N TYR A 90 -2.62 16.90 4.24
CA TYR A 90 -2.46 17.49 5.57
C TYR A 90 -1.39 18.58 5.55
N ARG A 91 -0.20 18.28 5.03
CA ARG A 91 0.92 19.23 4.96
C ARG A 91 0.60 20.45 4.11
N TYR A 92 -0.01 20.22 2.95
CA TYR A 92 -0.41 21.31 2.07
C TYR A 92 -1.38 22.25 2.78
N TRP A 93 -2.38 21.72 3.51
CA TRP A 93 -3.32 22.53 4.28
C TRP A 93 -2.66 23.20 5.49
N THR A 94 -1.74 22.55 6.20
CA THR A 94 -1.00 23.21 7.30
C THR A 94 -0.30 24.50 6.85
N ILE A 95 0.16 24.55 5.60
CA ILE A 95 0.85 25.72 5.06
C ILE A 95 -0.11 26.72 4.40
N LYS A 96 -1.13 26.22 3.69
CA LYS A 96 -2.04 27.07 2.91
C LYS A 96 -3.20 27.64 3.72
N ASP A 97 -3.83 26.79 4.53
CA ASP A 97 -5.13 27.05 5.16
C ASP A 97 -5.32 26.09 6.36
N SER A 98 -4.87 26.53 7.54
CA SER A 98 -4.89 25.72 8.76
C SER A 98 -6.30 25.40 9.24
N ASP A 99 -7.30 26.20 8.88
CA ASP A 99 -8.67 26.03 9.35
C ASP A 99 -9.29 24.77 8.74
N ARG A 100 -8.83 24.35 7.56
CA ARG A 100 -9.21 23.07 6.94
C ARG A 100 -8.70 21.85 7.68
N LEU A 101 -7.77 21.98 8.64
CA LEU A 101 -7.32 20.85 9.44
C LEU A 101 -8.42 20.30 10.35
N VAL A 102 -9.49 21.07 10.59
CA VAL A 102 -10.67 20.58 11.33
C VAL A 102 -11.32 19.35 10.67
N TRP A 103 -11.20 19.21 9.34
CA TRP A 103 -11.74 18.07 8.60
C TRP A 103 -11.06 16.75 8.96
N PHE A 104 -9.76 16.77 9.27
CA PHE A 104 -9.02 15.58 9.71
C PHE A 104 -9.45 15.07 11.09
N SER A 105 -10.20 15.86 11.85
CA SER A 105 -10.75 15.44 13.14
C SER A 105 -12.04 14.64 13.00
N LYS A 106 -12.62 14.54 11.79
CA LYS A 106 -13.87 13.82 11.53
C LYS A 106 -13.59 12.40 11.02
N PRO A 107 -14.08 11.34 11.69
CA PRO A 107 -13.78 9.95 11.32
C PRO A 107 -14.36 9.51 9.95
N ARG A 108 -15.33 10.26 9.42
CA ARG A 108 -16.03 9.95 8.15
C ARG A 108 -15.12 9.93 6.92
N TYR A 109 -13.93 10.53 7.00
CA TYR A 109 -13.01 10.60 5.86
C TYR A 109 -12.25 9.29 5.58
N PHE A 110 -12.26 8.33 6.51
CA PHE A 110 -11.43 7.13 6.42
C PHE A 110 -12.12 5.90 5.80
N PHE A 111 -13.45 5.88 5.68
CA PHE A 111 -14.21 4.65 5.35
C PHE A 111 -14.75 4.59 3.91
N ALA A 112 -14.38 5.51 3.03
CA ALA A 112 -15.05 5.66 1.73
C ALA A 112 -14.59 4.71 0.59
N SER A 113 -13.72 3.72 0.82
CA SER A 113 -13.34 2.78 -0.25
C SER A 113 -13.22 1.33 0.20
N SER A 114 -14.25 0.54 -0.05
CA SER A 114 -14.14 -0.92 -0.11
C SER A 114 -15.15 -1.40 -1.15
N VAL A 115 -14.65 -1.87 -2.30
CA VAL A 115 -15.48 -2.50 -3.34
C VAL A 115 -15.22 -4.00 -3.23
N GLY A 116 -16.29 -4.79 -3.09
CA GLY A 116 -16.20 -6.25 -3.07
C GLY A 116 -16.09 -6.83 -4.49
N HIS A 117 -15.37 -7.94 -4.64
CA HIS A 117 -15.12 -8.61 -5.91
C HIS A 117 -15.78 -10.01 -5.96
N ASN A 118 -16.13 -10.46 -7.17
CA ASN A 118 -16.63 -11.82 -7.45
C ASN A 118 -15.54 -12.64 -8.18
N ILE A 119 -15.40 -13.94 -7.89
CA ILE A 119 -14.33 -14.81 -8.41
C ILE A 119 -14.91 -15.95 -9.27
N VAL A 120 -14.17 -16.38 -10.30
CA VAL A 120 -14.52 -17.47 -11.24
C VAL A 120 -13.75 -18.77 -10.90
N PRO A 121 -14.39 -19.95 -10.83
CA PRO A 121 -13.79 -21.20 -10.32
C PRO A 121 -12.78 -21.90 -11.25
N VAL A 122 -12.80 -21.68 -12.56
CA VAL A 122 -11.99 -22.45 -13.53
C VAL A 122 -10.49 -22.06 -13.50
N ALA A 123 -10.13 -20.94 -12.89
CA ALA A 123 -8.74 -20.44 -12.74
C ALA A 123 -7.88 -21.29 -11.79
N VAL A 124 -8.51 -22.03 -10.89
CA VAL A 124 -7.82 -22.78 -9.84
C VAL A 124 -7.04 -23.98 -10.40
N GLU A 125 -7.52 -24.62 -11.47
CA GLU A 125 -6.91 -25.85 -12.01
C GLU A 125 -5.56 -25.63 -12.71
N ILE A 126 -5.44 -24.57 -13.54
CA ILE A 126 -4.18 -24.24 -14.22
C ILE A 126 -3.09 -23.89 -13.20
N LEU A 127 -3.48 -23.17 -12.17
CA LEU A 127 -2.59 -22.74 -11.10
C LEU A 127 -2.06 -23.91 -10.30
N ARG A 128 -2.90 -24.92 -10.02
CA ARG A 128 -2.47 -26.17 -9.36
C ARG A 128 -1.40 -26.88 -10.17
N ALA A 129 -1.59 -26.98 -11.49
CA ALA A 129 -0.62 -27.63 -12.36
C ALA A 129 0.74 -26.91 -12.35
N GLU A 130 0.73 -25.57 -12.41
CA GLU A 130 1.96 -24.80 -12.44
C GLU A 130 2.65 -24.72 -11.07
N PHE A 131 1.88 -24.65 -9.97
CA PHE A 131 2.43 -24.73 -8.62
C PHE A 131 3.06 -26.09 -8.35
N LEU A 132 2.39 -27.17 -8.75
CA LEU A 132 2.93 -28.53 -8.69
C LEU A 132 4.23 -28.64 -9.49
N ARG A 133 4.30 -28.03 -10.68
CA ARG A 133 5.50 -28.00 -11.51
C ARG A 133 6.67 -27.27 -10.87
N VAL A 134 6.42 -26.15 -10.18
CA VAL A 134 7.48 -25.29 -9.63
C VAL A 134 7.92 -25.73 -8.23
N TYR A 135 7.00 -26.21 -7.40
CA TYR A 135 7.26 -26.48 -5.99
C TYR A 135 7.14 -27.95 -5.60
N GLU A 136 6.81 -28.84 -6.54
CA GLU A 136 6.58 -30.27 -6.30
C GLU A 136 5.56 -30.53 -5.18
N ASP A 137 4.59 -29.63 -5.05
CA ASP A 137 3.62 -29.60 -3.96
C ASP A 137 2.20 -29.45 -4.53
N ASP A 138 1.24 -30.21 -4.01
CA ASP A 138 -0.13 -30.22 -4.51
C ASP A 138 -0.99 -29.21 -3.75
N VAL A 139 -1.71 -28.38 -4.49
CA VAL A 139 -2.53 -27.31 -3.95
C VAL A 139 -3.99 -27.77 -3.92
N VAL A 140 -4.44 -28.28 -2.78
CA VAL A 140 -5.82 -28.78 -2.64
C VAL A 140 -6.84 -27.65 -2.76
N ASP A 141 -6.45 -26.41 -2.42
CA ASP A 141 -7.30 -25.22 -2.57
C ASP A 141 -6.45 -23.94 -2.72
N GLY A 142 -6.72 -23.11 -3.72
CA GLY A 142 -5.93 -21.91 -3.98
C GLY A 142 -6.74 -20.86 -4.75
N TRP A 143 -6.39 -19.58 -4.57
CA TRP A 143 -7.10 -18.47 -5.19
C TRP A 143 -6.16 -17.70 -6.11
N LEU A 144 -6.64 -17.44 -7.33
CA LEU A 144 -5.92 -16.63 -8.29
C LEU A 144 -6.39 -15.18 -8.22
N VAL A 145 -5.44 -14.29 -8.00
CA VAL A 145 -5.68 -12.85 -7.98
C VAL A 145 -5.09 -12.28 -9.26
N LEU A 146 -5.97 -11.82 -10.16
CA LEU A 146 -5.67 -11.08 -11.42
C LEU A 146 -5.32 -11.91 -12.69
N ASP A 147 -5.95 -13.07 -12.90
CA ASP A 147 -5.90 -13.82 -14.18
C ASP A 147 -6.72 -13.16 -15.28
N HIS A 148 -6.08 -12.19 -15.95
CA HIS A 148 -6.68 -11.43 -17.03
C HIS A 148 -6.40 -11.99 -18.42
N TRP A 149 -5.48 -12.95 -18.58
CA TRP A 149 -5.09 -13.47 -19.90
C TRP A 149 -4.91 -14.99 -19.86
N ARG A 150 -5.84 -15.72 -20.48
CA ARG A 150 -5.96 -17.17 -20.35
C ARG A 150 -6.25 -17.85 -21.67
N ASP A 151 -5.54 -18.93 -22.00
CA ASP A 151 -5.77 -19.77 -23.19
C ASP A 151 -5.83 -18.95 -24.50
N GLY A 152 -5.00 -17.90 -24.59
CA GLY A 152 -4.98 -16.96 -25.72
C GLY A 152 -6.16 -15.98 -25.78
N ARG A 153 -6.99 -15.91 -24.73
CA ARG A 153 -8.16 -15.02 -24.62
C ARG A 153 -8.04 -14.11 -23.39
N LEU A 154 -8.45 -12.86 -23.55
CA LEU A 154 -8.52 -11.89 -22.45
C LEU A 154 -9.74 -12.18 -21.56
N ASN A 155 -9.53 -12.43 -20.26
CA ASN A 155 -10.58 -12.39 -19.26
C ASN A 155 -10.90 -10.93 -18.93
N VAL A 156 -11.92 -10.41 -19.60
CA VAL A 156 -12.32 -8.99 -19.54
C VAL A 156 -12.58 -8.52 -18.11
N TRP A 157 -13.14 -9.35 -17.24
CA TRP A 157 -13.48 -8.94 -15.88
C TRP A 157 -12.24 -8.74 -14.99
N ALA A 158 -11.32 -9.69 -15.00
CA ALA A 158 -10.05 -9.56 -14.29
C ALA A 158 -9.20 -8.42 -14.86
N PHE A 159 -9.25 -8.20 -16.18
CA PHE A 159 -8.61 -7.06 -16.83
C PHE A 159 -9.23 -5.73 -16.38
N VAL A 160 -10.56 -5.64 -16.30
CA VAL A 160 -11.26 -4.45 -15.78
C VAL A 160 -10.87 -4.19 -14.32
N ASP A 161 -10.79 -5.22 -13.48
CA ASP A 161 -10.35 -5.07 -12.09
C ASP A 161 -8.91 -4.57 -11.99
N LEU A 162 -8.02 -5.10 -12.83
CA LEU A 162 -6.63 -4.62 -12.96
C LEU A 162 -6.59 -3.14 -13.39
N LEU A 163 -7.38 -2.76 -14.40
CA LEU A 163 -7.51 -1.38 -14.85
C LEU A 163 -8.10 -0.47 -13.77
N VAL A 164 -9.05 -0.94 -12.96
CA VAL A 164 -9.59 -0.20 -11.81
C VAL A 164 -8.54 -0.03 -10.73
N ALA A 165 -7.74 -1.05 -10.44
CA ALA A 165 -6.65 -0.97 -9.48
C ALA A 165 -5.57 0.05 -9.93
N PHE A 166 -5.08 -0.07 -11.18
CA PHE A 166 -4.17 0.92 -11.76
C PHE A 166 -4.80 2.30 -11.87
N GLY A 167 -6.09 2.36 -12.23
CA GLY A 167 -6.88 3.59 -12.30
C GLY A 167 -7.13 4.24 -10.94
N LYS A 168 -6.97 3.53 -9.82
CA LYS A 168 -6.94 4.10 -8.47
C LYS A 168 -5.53 4.54 -8.09
N MET A 169 -4.52 3.72 -8.37
CA MET A 169 -3.12 4.00 -8.01
C MET A 169 -2.55 5.18 -8.79
N GLY A 170 -2.81 5.27 -10.10
CA GLY A 170 -2.31 6.32 -10.99
C GLY A 170 -2.74 7.73 -10.55
N PRO A 171 -4.04 8.04 -10.45
CA PRO A 171 -4.52 9.31 -9.92
C PRO A 171 -4.05 9.58 -8.50
N SER A 172 -3.98 8.56 -7.64
CA SER A 172 -3.43 8.69 -6.29
C SER A 172 -1.96 9.15 -6.30
N PHE A 173 -1.15 8.61 -7.21
CA PHE A 173 0.24 9.03 -7.38
C PHE A 173 0.34 10.46 -7.97
N CYS A 174 -0.49 10.79 -8.96
CA CYS A 174 -0.56 12.13 -9.54
C CYS A 174 -0.97 13.19 -8.51
N VAL A 175 -1.98 12.90 -7.68
CA VAL A 175 -2.42 13.77 -6.58
C VAL A 175 -1.31 13.94 -5.55
N ALA A 176 -0.67 12.86 -5.12
CA ALA A 176 0.45 12.91 -4.18
C ALA A 176 1.60 13.79 -4.73
N THR A 177 2.00 13.58 -5.99
CA THR A 177 3.07 14.34 -6.65
C THR A 177 2.68 15.82 -6.81
N THR A 178 1.43 16.10 -7.17
CA THR A 178 0.90 17.47 -7.27
C THR A 178 0.92 18.16 -5.92
N LEU A 179 0.42 17.52 -4.86
CA LEU A 179 0.42 18.06 -3.51
C LEU A 179 1.83 18.27 -2.96
N ALA A 180 2.75 17.33 -3.22
CA ALA A 180 4.17 17.48 -2.86
C ALA A 180 4.80 18.69 -3.56
N THR A 181 4.54 18.85 -4.86
CA THR A 181 5.04 19.98 -5.66
C THR A 181 4.46 21.32 -5.19
N LEU A 182 3.15 21.38 -4.93
CA LEU A 182 2.49 22.58 -4.40
C LEU A 182 3.01 22.92 -3.00
N THR A 183 3.21 21.92 -2.15
CA THR A 183 3.82 22.07 -0.82
C THR A 183 5.22 22.65 -0.94
N TYR A 184 6.07 22.09 -1.80
CA TYR A 184 7.42 22.60 -2.08
C TYR A 184 7.39 24.08 -2.53
N ARG A 185 6.57 24.40 -3.54
CA ARG A 185 6.46 25.78 -4.06
C ARG A 185 6.01 26.76 -2.97
N ARG A 186 5.08 26.36 -2.09
CA ARG A 186 4.62 27.19 -0.98
C ARG A 186 5.69 27.38 0.10
N ILE A 187 6.43 26.34 0.46
CA ILE A 187 7.56 26.43 1.41
C ILE A 187 8.63 27.38 0.86
N SER A 188 8.97 27.24 -0.43
CA SER A 188 9.98 28.04 -1.11
C SER A 188 9.60 29.52 -1.20
N ASN A 189 8.33 29.82 -1.53
CA ASN A 189 7.88 31.19 -1.79
C ASN A 189 7.30 31.90 -0.56
N GLY A 190 7.00 31.18 0.53
CA GLY A 190 6.31 31.74 1.70
C GLY A 190 7.20 32.66 2.52
N LYS A 191 7.09 33.98 2.33
CA LYS A 191 7.83 35.00 3.11
C LYS A 191 7.42 35.08 4.58
N THR A 192 6.23 34.59 4.94
CA THR A 192 5.67 34.62 6.29
C THR A 192 6.14 33.48 7.19
N LEU A 193 6.79 32.45 6.64
CA LEU A 193 7.30 31.32 7.42
C LEU A 193 8.66 31.67 8.03
N SER A 194 8.84 31.34 9.31
CA SER A 194 10.16 31.42 9.94
C SER A 194 11.16 30.48 9.24
N LEU A 195 12.44 30.85 9.24
CA LEU A 195 13.51 30.04 8.63
C LEU A 195 13.55 28.63 9.21
N TYR A 196 13.36 28.51 10.52
CA TYR A 196 13.33 27.22 11.23
C TYR A 196 12.17 26.34 10.74
N THR A 197 10.95 26.88 10.67
CA THR A 197 9.77 26.13 10.21
C THR A 197 9.93 25.72 8.75
N ARG A 198 10.45 26.60 7.89
CA ARG A 198 10.73 26.31 6.48
C ARG A 198 11.71 25.14 6.33
N ALA A 199 12.84 25.19 7.03
CA ALA A 199 13.85 24.13 6.99
C ALA A 199 13.30 22.78 7.51
N SER A 200 12.53 22.82 8.59
CA SER A 200 11.87 21.63 9.13
C SER A 200 10.91 21.01 8.12
N GLN A 201 9.95 21.77 7.60
CA GLN A 201 8.97 21.27 6.61
C GLN A 201 9.64 20.71 5.35
N MET A 202 10.72 21.34 4.88
CA MET A 202 11.48 20.86 3.73
C MET A 202 12.16 19.52 4.01
N ARG A 203 12.84 19.38 5.15
CA ARG A 203 13.50 18.11 5.53
C ARG A 203 12.51 16.96 5.56
N ILE A 204 11.33 17.18 6.14
CA ILE A 204 10.34 16.10 6.21
C ILE A 204 9.72 15.83 4.83
N LEU A 205 9.59 16.83 3.94
CA LEU A 205 9.12 16.61 2.57
C LEU A 205 10.12 15.72 1.80
N VAL A 206 11.41 16.06 1.88
CA VAL A 206 12.49 15.26 1.26
C VAL A 206 12.51 13.84 1.82
N ALA A 207 12.38 13.66 3.13
CA ALA A 207 12.36 12.34 3.75
C ALA A 207 11.23 11.46 3.20
N VAL A 208 10.02 12.01 3.02
CA VAL A 208 8.87 11.27 2.46
C VAL A 208 9.11 10.90 1.00
N CYS A 209 9.66 11.83 0.19
CA CYS A 209 10.00 11.52 -1.20
C CYS A 209 11.09 10.44 -1.29
N ALA A 210 12.09 10.49 -0.41
CA ALA A 210 13.13 9.48 -0.35
C ALA A 210 12.58 8.10 0.03
N GLN A 211 11.65 8.02 0.98
CA GLN A 211 10.97 6.77 1.35
C GLN A 211 10.21 6.15 0.17
N LEU A 212 9.52 6.97 -0.61
CA LEU A 212 8.80 6.52 -1.82
C LEU A 212 9.74 5.93 -2.88
N ILE A 213 10.92 6.53 -3.04
CA ILE A 213 11.91 6.10 -4.04
C ILE A 213 12.72 4.89 -3.57
N ALA A 214 12.99 4.76 -2.27
CA ALA A 214 13.84 3.70 -1.72
C ALA A 214 13.14 2.33 -1.65
N GLN A 215 11.81 2.29 -1.45
CA GLN A 215 11.07 1.02 -1.29
C GLN A 215 11.26 -0.01 -2.42
N PRO A 216 11.19 0.36 -3.72
CA PRO A 216 11.37 -0.60 -4.82
C PRO A 216 12.76 -1.25 -4.85
N SER A 217 13.79 -0.57 -4.34
CA SER A 217 15.18 -1.06 -4.39
C SER A 217 15.48 -2.18 -3.39
N GLN A 218 14.77 -2.21 -2.26
CA GLN A 218 14.93 -3.24 -1.24
C GLN A 218 14.36 -4.59 -1.70
N ILE A 219 13.24 -4.56 -2.44
CA ILE A 219 12.57 -5.77 -2.95
C ILE A 219 13.49 -6.55 -3.92
N LYS A 220 14.21 -5.84 -4.81
CA LYS A 220 15.17 -6.49 -5.73
C LYS A 220 16.37 -7.12 -5.03
N TYR A 221 16.82 -6.53 -3.92
CA TYR A 221 17.99 -7.03 -3.21
C TYR A 221 17.70 -8.33 -2.44
N GLU A 222 16.52 -8.45 -1.85
CA GLU A 222 16.11 -9.68 -1.15
C GLU A 222 15.81 -10.82 -2.12
N SER A 223 15.21 -10.53 -3.28
CA SER A 223 14.96 -11.55 -4.32
C SER A 223 16.25 -12.18 -4.85
N ASN A 224 17.35 -11.43 -4.92
CA ASN A 224 18.65 -11.96 -5.37
C ASN A 224 19.40 -12.76 -4.30
N LYS A 225 18.99 -12.71 -3.03
CA LYS A 225 19.58 -13.53 -1.95
C LYS A 225 18.87 -14.85 -1.72
N ALA A 226 17.64 -14.97 -2.21
CA ALA A 226 16.82 -16.17 -2.07
C ALA A 226 17.02 -17.17 -3.24
N GLN A 227 17.79 -16.78 -4.27
CA GLN A 227 18.30 -17.65 -5.33
C GLN A 227 19.73 -18.09 -5.01
#